data_AF-A0ABD3R970-F1
#
_entry.id   AF-A0ABD3R970-F1
#
_cell.length_a   1.000
_cell.length_b   1.000
_cell.length_c   1.000
_cell.angle_alpha   90.00
_cell.angle_beta   90.00
_cell.angle_gamma   90.00
#
_symmetry.space_group_name_H-M   'P 1'
#
loop_
_entity.id
_entity.type
_entity.pdbx_description
1 polymer ?
#
loop_
_entity_poly.entity_id
_entity_poly.type
_entity_poly.pdbx_seq_one_letter_code
_entity_poly.pdbx_strand_id
1 'polypeptide(L)'
;MEVLCVLYPLLLGYDVLFQDVDVVWLTPDRDPLQFFQDESSKLSRFDVIFQHDGANSIRYAPYSANSGFYYARANKKTQYLFTSLLYHSDLIMTWDSHQQVLVQLLSEHSSLFGLNVKKY
;
A
#
# COMPACT_ATOMS: atom_id res chain seq x y z
N MET A 1 -11.98 9.20 -0.41
CA MET A 1 -11.43 9.97 0.73
C MET A 1 -10.16 9.33 1.29
N GLU A 2 -10.11 8.00 1.37
CA GLU A 2 -8.96 7.20 1.82
C GLU A 2 -7.67 7.45 1.03
N VAL A 3 -7.73 7.56 -0.30
CA VAL A 3 -6.50 7.76 -1.10
C VAL A 3 -5.78 9.08 -0.77
N LEU A 4 -6.52 10.14 -0.43
CA LEU A 4 -5.95 11.45 -0.11
C LEU A 4 -5.22 11.46 1.23
N CYS A 5 -5.69 10.71 2.24
CA CYS A 5 -5.04 10.68 3.54
C CYS A 5 -3.67 9.97 3.50
N VAL A 6 -3.41 9.18 2.46
CA VAL A 6 -2.11 8.58 2.20
C VAL A 6 -1.29 9.41 1.22
N LEU A 7 -1.91 9.92 0.16
CA LEU A 7 -1.20 10.68 -0.86
C LEU A 7 -0.58 11.98 -0.31
N TYR A 8 -1.29 12.74 0.53
CA TYR A 8 -0.75 14.02 1.01
C TYR A 8 0.51 13.87 1.88
N PRO A 9 0.56 12.99 2.90
CA PRO A 9 1.81 12.75 3.63
C PRO A 9 2.96 12.29 2.72
N LEU A 10 2.69 11.40 1.76
CA LEU A 10 3.70 10.93 0.81
C LEU A 10 4.27 12.07 -0.04
N LEU A 11 3.42 13.01 -0.49
CA LEU A 11 3.85 14.21 -1.22
C LEU A 11 4.68 15.16 -0.35
N LEU A 12 4.41 15.21 0.95
CA LEU A 12 5.19 15.99 1.94
C LEU A 12 6.50 15.31 2.35
N GLY A 13 6.75 14.07 1.91
CA GLY A 13 7.97 13.33 2.23
C GLY A 13 7.87 12.46 3.49
N TYR A 14 6.65 12.20 3.99
CA TYR A 14 6.42 11.33 5.14
C TYR A 14 6.02 9.92 4.71
N ASP A 15 6.71 8.92 5.26
CA ASP A 15 6.29 7.53 5.18
C ASP A 15 4.93 7.34 5.89
N VAL A 16 4.11 6.44 5.36
CA VAL A 16 2.74 6.22 5.84
C VAL A 16 2.52 4.76 6.22
N LEU A 17 2.06 4.53 7.44
CA LEU A 17 1.41 3.29 7.85
C LEU A 17 -0.10 3.52 7.84
N PHE A 18 -0.79 2.91 6.88
CA PHE A 18 -2.25 2.96 6.79
C PHE A 18 -2.84 1.73 7.49
N GLN A 19 -3.92 1.97 8.25
CA GLN A 19 -4.71 0.90 8.86
C GLN A 19 -6.19 1.26 8.87
N ASP A 20 -7.04 0.26 8.71
CA ASP A 20 -8.47 0.36 8.98
C ASP A 20 -8.72 0.51 10.49
N VAL A 21 -9.92 1.00 10.81
CA VAL A 21 -10.34 1.28 12.19
C VAL A 21 -10.59 0.03 13.03
N ASP A 22 -10.70 -1.14 12.40
CA ASP A 22 -10.92 -2.44 13.01
C ASP A 22 -9.63 -3.25 13.25
N VAL A 23 -8.46 -2.71 12.86
CA VAL A 23 -7.15 -3.28 13.17
C VAL A 23 -6.73 -2.89 14.60
N VAL A 24 -6.38 -3.88 15.41
CA VAL A 24 -6.00 -3.70 16.82
C VAL A 24 -4.57 -4.18 17.07
N TRP A 25 -3.78 -3.34 17.74
CA TRP A 25 -2.45 -3.68 18.21
C TRP A 25 -2.53 -4.39 19.57
N LEU A 26 -2.10 -5.66 19.62
CA LEU A 26 -2.20 -6.50 20.82
C LEU A 26 -1.22 -6.10 21.93
N THR A 27 -0.11 -5.46 21.58
CA THR A 27 0.97 -5.12 22.51
C THR A 27 1.18 -3.61 22.52
N PRO A 28 0.83 -2.90 23.61
CA PRO A 28 0.92 -1.44 23.67
C PRO A 28 2.37 -0.92 23.60
N ASP A 29 3.35 -1.75 24.00
CA ASP A 29 4.77 -1.34 24.05
C ASP A 29 5.53 -1.60 22.74
N ARG A 30 4.86 -2.06 21.68
CA ARG A 30 5.49 -2.27 20.36
C ARG A 30 4.99 -1.24 19.37
N ASP A 31 5.87 -0.30 19.04
CA ASP A 31 5.66 0.61 17.92
C ASP A 31 5.84 -0.15 16.60
N PRO A 32 4.78 -0.34 15.79
CA PRO A 32 4.88 -1.04 14.52
C PRO A 32 5.76 -0.30 13.50
N LEU A 33 5.94 1.01 13.61
CA LEU A 33 6.75 1.78 12.67
C LEU A 33 8.23 1.36 12.73
N GLN A 34 8.74 1.00 13.91
CA GLN A 34 10.12 0.54 14.07
C GLN A 34 10.42 -0.71 13.23
N PHE A 35 9.44 -1.61 13.06
CA PHE A 35 9.58 -2.79 12.22
C PHE A 35 9.76 -2.44 10.74
N PHE A 36 9.04 -1.42 10.26
CA PHE A 36 9.10 -0.99 8.87
C PHE A 36 10.29 -0.07 8.58
N GLN A 37 10.72 0.73 9.56
CA GLN A 37 11.81 1.71 9.41
C GLN A 37 13.20 1.14 9.69
N ASP A 38 13.31 -0.12 10.10
CA ASP A 38 14.61 -0.77 10.29
C ASP A 38 15.38 -0.89 8.96
N GLU A 39 16.37 -0.01 8.77
CA GLU A 39 17.24 0.02 7.60
C GLU A 39 18.08 -1.26 7.44
N SER A 40 18.37 -1.95 8.54
CA SER A 40 19.12 -3.22 8.51
C SER A 40 18.26 -4.39 8.02
N SER A 41 16.93 -4.22 8.04
CA SER A 41 15.99 -5.21 7.58
C SER A 41 16.04 -5.37 6.06
N LYS A 42 15.78 -6.59 5.59
CA LYS A 42 15.54 -6.90 4.17
C LYS A 42 14.34 -6.15 3.58
N LEU A 43 13.57 -5.44 4.41
CA LEU A 43 12.37 -4.69 4.06
C LEU A 43 12.63 -3.27 3.59
N SER A 44 13.78 -2.69 3.92
CA SER A 44 14.15 -1.31 3.55
C SER A 44 14.14 -1.08 2.04
N ARG A 45 14.43 -2.12 1.24
CA ARG A 45 14.44 -2.04 -0.24
C ARG A 45 13.08 -1.90 -0.91
N PHE A 46 11.98 -2.15 -0.19
CA PHE A 46 10.64 -2.15 -0.79
C PHE A 46 10.03 -0.75 -0.72
N ASP A 47 9.31 -0.36 -1.76
CA ASP A 47 8.65 0.94 -1.82
C ASP A 47 7.32 0.91 -1.06
N VAL A 48 6.62 -0.22 -1.14
CA VAL A 48 5.35 -0.46 -0.47
C VAL A 48 5.24 -1.90 0.03
N ILE A 49 4.64 -2.08 1.20
CA ILE A 49 4.51 -3.36 1.89
C ILE A 49 3.05 -3.56 2.26
N PHE A 50 2.43 -4.62 1.75
CA PHE A 50 1.04 -4.97 2.03
C PHE A 50 0.94 -6.25 2.85
N GLN A 51 -0.09 -6.31 3.70
CA GLN A 51 -0.57 -7.59 4.23
C GLN A 51 -1.24 -8.41 3.11
N HIS A 52 -1.09 -9.72 3.18
CA HIS A 52 -1.78 -10.67 2.33
C HIS A 52 -3.24 -10.81 2.75
N ASP A 53 -4.14 -10.62 1.80
CA ASP A 53 -5.60 -10.62 2.02
C ASP A 53 -6.21 -12.00 2.29
N GLY A 54 -5.39 -13.05 2.24
CA GLY A 54 -5.83 -14.45 2.44
C GLY A 54 -6.66 -15.03 1.30
N ALA A 55 -7.19 -14.19 0.39
CA ALA A 55 -7.91 -14.61 -0.79
C ALA A 55 -6.96 -15.08 -1.91
N ASN A 56 -7.02 -16.37 -2.25
CA ASN A 56 -6.26 -16.98 -3.35
C ASN A 56 -6.97 -16.93 -4.71
N SER A 57 -7.99 -16.07 -4.85
CA SER A 57 -8.72 -15.97 -6.12
C SER A 57 -7.85 -15.29 -7.19
N ILE A 58 -7.96 -15.76 -8.44
CA ILE A 58 -7.20 -15.24 -9.59
C ILE A 58 -7.41 -13.72 -9.77
N ARG A 59 -8.59 -13.22 -9.40
CA ARG A 59 -8.96 -11.81 -9.48
C ARG A 59 -8.03 -10.88 -8.69
N TYR A 60 -7.42 -11.36 -7.61
CA TYR A 60 -6.50 -10.56 -6.80
C TYR A 60 -5.03 -10.92 -7.04
N ALA A 61 -4.73 -11.91 -7.88
CA ALA A 61 -3.35 -12.25 -8.23
C ALA A 61 -2.67 -11.13 -9.05
N PRO A 62 -1.32 -10.99 -9.01
CA PRO A 62 -0.39 -11.80 -8.24
C PRO A 62 -0.22 -11.32 -6.79
N TYR A 63 -0.82 -10.18 -6.42
CA TYR A 63 -0.56 -9.55 -5.13
C TYR A 63 -1.52 -10.04 -4.03
N SER A 64 -2.83 -10.08 -4.21
CA SER A 64 -3.77 -10.35 -3.11
C SER A 64 -3.45 -9.42 -1.93
N ALA A 65 -3.17 -8.16 -2.25
CA ALA A 65 -2.84 -7.14 -1.27
C ALA A 65 -4.11 -6.72 -0.55
N ASN A 66 -4.07 -6.70 0.77
CA ASN A 66 -5.14 -6.14 1.59
C ASN A 66 -4.96 -4.61 1.66
N SER A 67 -5.99 -3.86 1.30
CA SER A 67 -5.93 -2.39 1.34
C SER A 67 -6.20 -1.79 2.72
N GLY A 68 -6.61 -2.60 3.69
CA GLY A 68 -6.90 -2.18 5.07
C GLY A 68 -5.67 -2.13 5.97
N PHE A 69 -4.53 -2.65 5.52
CA PHE A 69 -3.27 -2.54 6.28
C PHE A 69 -2.03 -2.59 5.38
N TYR A 70 -1.28 -1.48 5.32
CA TYR A 70 -0.06 -1.40 4.53
C TYR A 70 0.88 -0.26 4.95
N TYR A 71 2.15 -0.40 4.57
CA TYR A 71 3.19 0.61 4.75
C TYR A 71 3.69 1.12 3.39
N ALA A 72 3.77 2.43 3.21
CA ALA A 72 4.28 3.08 2.00
C ALA A 72 5.39 4.07 2.36
N ARG A 73 6.56 3.93 1.72
CA ARG A 73 7.66 4.89 1.87
C ARG A 73 7.44 6.10 0.99
N ALA A 74 7.77 7.30 1.46
CA ALA A 74 7.70 8.51 0.66
C ALA A 74 8.83 8.54 -0.38
N ASN A 75 8.46 8.26 -1.63
CA ASN A 75 9.36 8.41 -2.76
C ASN A 75 8.57 8.66 -4.05
N LYS A 76 9.28 8.98 -5.14
CA LYS A 76 8.64 9.30 -6.43
C LYS A 76 7.74 8.18 -6.95
N LYS A 77 8.09 6.91 -6.69
CA LYS A 77 7.35 5.75 -7.20
C LYS A 77 6.03 5.58 -6.45
N THR A 78 6.05 5.69 -5.13
CA THR A 78 4.82 5.60 -4.31
C THR A 78 3.94 6.81 -4.53
N GLN A 79 4.50 8.02 -4.62
CA GLN A 79 3.75 9.22 -5.01
C GLN A 79 3.03 9.02 -6.35
N TYR A 80 3.72 8.46 -7.34
CA TYR A 80 3.11 8.16 -8.64
C TYR A 80 2.01 7.10 -8.54
N LEU A 81 2.23 6.01 -7.79
CA LEU A 81 1.21 4.99 -7.54
C LEU A 81 -0.07 5.58 -6.93
N PHE A 82 0.04 6.33 -5.82
CA PHE A 82 -1.13 6.88 -5.13
C PHE A 82 -1.78 8.03 -5.90
N THR A 83 -1.02 8.75 -6.72
CA THR A 83 -1.58 9.71 -7.69
C THR A 83 -2.39 8.99 -8.77
N SER A 84 -1.86 7.91 -9.34
CA SER A 84 -2.60 7.06 -10.29
C SER A 84 -3.87 6.50 -9.65
N LEU A 85 -3.78 6.01 -8.41
CA LEU A 85 -4.93 5.49 -7.66
C LEU A 85 -6.01 6.57 -7.44
N LEU A 86 -5.60 7.81 -7.14
CA LEU A 86 -6.51 8.94 -7.02
C LEU A 86 -7.24 9.23 -8.35
N TYR A 87 -6.52 9.24 -9.47
CA TYR A 87 -7.13 9.45 -10.80
C TYR A 87 -8.03 8.29 -11.23
N HIS A 88 -7.83 7.08 -10.69
CA HIS A 88 -8.71 5.93 -10.91
C HIS A 88 -9.82 5.83 -9.85
N SER A 89 -9.95 6.78 -8.92
CA SER A 89 -10.98 6.74 -7.88
C SER A 89 -12.41 6.80 -8.43
N ASP A 90 -12.61 7.45 -9.57
CA ASP A 90 -13.89 7.45 -10.30
C ASP A 90 -14.25 6.05 -10.82
N LEU A 91 -13.24 5.25 -11.19
CA LEU A 91 -13.40 3.84 -11.57
C LEU A 91 -13.66 2.96 -10.34
N ILE A 92 -13.05 3.27 -9.20
CA ILE A 92 -13.31 2.56 -7.93
C ILE A 92 -14.77 2.72 -7.50
N MET A 93 -15.33 3.93 -7.63
CA MET A 93 -16.74 4.19 -7.32
C MET A 93 -17.73 3.51 -8.28
N THR A 94 -17.32 3.24 -9.53
CA THR A 94 -18.19 2.59 -10.52
C THR A 94 -18.07 1.07 -10.51
N TRP A 95 -16.96 0.51 -10.01
CA TRP A 95 -16.68 -0.93 -9.98
C TRP A 95 -16.80 -1.56 -8.58
N ASP A 96 -17.13 -0.75 -7.56
CA ASP A 96 -17.42 -1.15 -6.17
C ASP A 96 -16.30 -1.99 -5.52
N SER A 97 -15.04 -1.83 -5.98
CA SER A 97 -13.90 -2.60 -5.49
C SER A 97 -12.57 -1.85 -5.58
N HIS A 98 -12.21 -1.18 -4.48
CA HIS A 98 -10.93 -0.50 -4.30
C HIS A 98 -9.72 -1.44 -4.46
N GLN A 99 -9.83 -2.65 -3.88
CA GLN A 99 -8.75 -3.62 -3.84
C GLN A 99 -8.36 -4.14 -5.23
N GLN A 100 -9.31 -4.31 -6.16
CA GLN A 100 -9.00 -4.76 -7.52
C GLN A 100 -8.19 -3.73 -8.29
N VAL A 101 -8.60 -2.46 -8.23
CA VAL A 101 -7.89 -1.36 -8.89
C VAL A 101 -6.48 -1.20 -8.32
N LEU A 102 -6.34 -1.32 -7.00
CA LEU A 102 -5.03 -1.28 -6.35
C LEU A 102 -4.11 -2.41 -6.85
N VAL A 103 -4.58 -3.66 -6.87
CA VAL A 103 -3.78 -4.81 -7.34
C VAL A 103 -3.33 -4.62 -8.79
N GLN A 104 -4.22 -4.13 -9.65
CA GLN A 104 -3.89 -3.86 -11.05
C GLN A 104 -2.79 -2.79 -11.16
N LEU A 105 -2.94 -1.67 -10.47
CA LEU A 105 -1.95 -0.58 -10.45
C LEU A 105 -0.62 -1.02 -9.85
N LEU A 106 -0.62 -1.87 -8.81
CA LEU A 106 0.61 -2.44 -8.27
C LEU A 106 1.39 -3.25 -9.33
N SER A 107 0.67 -4.04 -10.14
CA SER A 107 1.30 -4.83 -11.23
C SER A 107 1.85 -3.94 -12.33
N GLU A 108 1.07 -2.94 -12.73
CA GLU A 108 1.48 -1.98 -13.75
C GLU A 108 2.71 -1.19 -13.31
N HIS A 109 2.69 -0.62 -12.09
CA HIS A 109 3.78 0.21 -11.60
C HIS A 109 5.03 -0.58 -11.26
N SER A 110 4.89 -1.83 -10.82
CA SER A 110 6.03 -2.74 -10.64
C SER A 110 6.73 -3.01 -11.98
N SER A 111 5.97 -3.22 -13.05
CA SER A 111 6.50 -3.49 -14.38
C SER A 111 7.06 -2.25 -15.09
N LEU A 112 6.35 -1.12 -15.07
CA LEU A 112 6.68 0.08 -15.84
C LEU A 112 7.64 1.03 -15.13
N PHE A 113 7.55 1.14 -13.81
CA PHE A 113 8.29 2.14 -13.01
C PHE A 113 9.23 1.52 -11.98
N GLY A 114 9.36 0.18 -11.99
CA GLY A 114 10.23 -0.55 -11.06
C GLY A 114 9.82 -0.39 -9.60
N LEU A 115 8.51 -0.28 -9.33
CA LEU A 115 7.97 -0.27 -7.97
C LEU A 115 8.29 -1.61 -7.28
N ASN A 116 8.99 -1.54 -6.15
CA ASN A 116 9.30 -2.71 -5.34
C ASN A 116 8.17 -2.97 -4.35
N VAL A 117 7.35 -3.98 -4.63
CA VAL A 117 6.22 -4.37 -3.78
C VAL A 117 6.59 -5.59 -2.94
N LYS A 118 6.40 -5.52 -1.62
CA LYS A 118 6.48 -6.67 -0.73
C LYS A 118 5.10 -7.06 -0.24
N LYS A 119 4.90 -8.36 -0.09
CA LYS A 119 3.77 -8.95 0.62
C LYS A 119 4.22 -9.72 1.84
N TYR A 120 3.41 -9.63 2.89
CA TYR A 120 3.51 -10.42 4.11
C TYR A 120 2.25 -11.25 4.31
#